data_AF-A0A258HU75-F1
#
_entry.id   AF-A0A258HU75-F1
#
_cell.length_a   1.000
_cell.length_b   1.000
_cell.length_c   1.000
_cell.angle_alpha   90.00
_cell.angle_beta   90.00
_cell.angle_gamma   90.00
#
_symmetry.space_group_name_H-M   'P 1'
#
loop_
_entity.id
_entity.type
_entity.pdbx_description
1 polymer ?
#
loop_
_entity_poly.entity_id
_entity_poly.type
_entity_poly.pdbx_seq_one_letter_code
_entity_poly.pdbx_strand_id
1 'polypeptide(L)'
;QQKPETIADFKKHDRFEMDDYTDALLRSLKRNGFEYSDIMIKGPDTLAVGRLVLDPYSATLFSSSPRTFAAIDALIAEGMSMDEAIERIAFPDNPEKWVSNLVEADEIAIAAE
;
A
#
# COMPACT_ATOMS: atom_id res chain seq x y z
N GLN A 1 -3.83 -8.81 10.87
CA GLN A 1 -4.02 -8.39 12.28
C GLN A 1 -2.65 -8.15 12.89
N GLN A 2 -2.56 -7.20 13.81
CA GLN A 2 -1.31 -6.95 14.54
C GLN A 2 -0.96 -8.16 15.40
N LYS A 3 0.31 -8.52 15.43
CA LYS A 3 0.75 -9.68 16.22
C LYS A 3 0.60 -9.38 17.71
N PRO A 4 0.03 -10.29 18.51
CA PRO A 4 -0.11 -10.09 19.94
C PRO A 4 1.21 -9.79 20.65
N GLU A 5 2.32 -10.40 20.21
CA GLU A 5 3.65 -10.14 20.79
C GLU A 5 4.09 -8.69 20.60
N THR A 6 3.80 -8.08 19.45
CA THR A 6 4.19 -6.70 19.14
C THR A 6 3.43 -5.71 20.01
N ILE A 7 2.14 -5.96 20.26
CA ILE A 7 1.31 -5.12 21.14
C ILE A 7 1.80 -5.21 22.60
N ALA A 8 2.18 -6.42 23.05
CA ALA A 8 2.73 -6.62 24.39
C ALA A 8 4.09 -5.92 24.58
N ASP A 9 4.96 -5.94 23.57
CA ASP A 9 6.25 -5.24 23.60
C ASP A 9 6.08 -3.72 23.70
N PHE A 10 5.08 -3.14 23.02
CA PHE A 10 4.77 -1.71 23.16
C PHE A 10 4.42 -1.32 24.60
N LYS A 11 3.62 -2.16 25.30
CA LYS A 11 3.25 -1.93 26.70
C LYS A 11 4.46 -2.05 27.64
N LYS A 12 5.45 -2.87 27.29
CA LYS A 12 6.66 -3.10 28.11
C LYS A 12 7.70 -1.98 27.98
N HIS A 13 7.77 -1.29 26.84
CA HIS A 13 8.83 -0.33 26.54
C HIS A 13 8.50 1.12 26.97
N ASP A 14 7.33 1.37 27.55
CA ASP A 14 6.87 2.67 28.08
C ASP A 14 7.01 3.85 27.10
N ARG A 15 7.08 3.55 25.80
CA ARG A 15 7.21 4.57 24.73
C ARG A 15 5.87 5.26 24.44
N PHE A 16 4.78 4.70 24.95
CA PHE A 16 3.42 5.19 24.82
C PHE A 16 2.62 4.81 26.07
N GLU A 17 1.82 5.73 26.60
CA GLU A 17 0.77 5.37 27.57
C GLU A 17 -0.25 4.45 26.88
N MET A 18 -0.26 3.19 27.29
CA MET A 18 -1.14 2.14 26.76
C MET A 18 -2.22 1.83 27.80
N ASP A 19 -3.26 2.64 27.82
CA ASP A 19 -4.48 2.33 28.55
C ASP A 19 -5.24 1.17 27.88
N ASP A 20 -6.17 0.55 28.62
CA ASP A 20 -6.92 -0.61 28.11
C ASP A 20 -7.77 -0.26 26.89
N TYR A 21 -8.17 1.01 26.75
CA TYR A 21 -8.89 1.50 25.57
C TYR A 21 -8.00 1.52 24.32
N THR A 22 -6.77 2.06 24.40
CA THR A 22 -5.82 2.09 23.28
C THR A 22 -5.41 0.68 22.86
N ASP A 23 -5.23 -0.25 23.81
CA ASP A 23 -4.93 -1.66 23.50
C ASP A 23 -6.08 -2.32 22.73
N ALA A 24 -7.33 -2.14 23.18
CA ALA A 24 -8.50 -2.65 22.48
C ALA A 24 -8.62 -2.08 21.06
N LEU A 25 -8.33 -0.79 20.88
CA LEU A 25 -8.38 -0.11 19.59
C LEU A 25 -7.31 -0.64 18.63
N LEU A 26 -6.06 -0.80 19.09
CA LEU A 26 -4.96 -1.39 18.32
C LEU A 26 -5.30 -2.80 17.83
N ARG A 27 -5.91 -3.62 18.68
CA ARG A 27 -6.34 -4.99 18.32
C ARG A 27 -7.46 -5.00 17.30
N SER A 28 -8.30 -3.97 17.28
CA SER A 28 -9.42 -3.84 16.36
C SER A 28 -8.99 -3.49 14.92
N LEU A 29 -7.79 -2.91 14.75
CA LEU A 29 -7.31 -2.48 13.44
C LEU A 29 -7.20 -3.67 12.49
N LYS A 30 -7.89 -3.56 11.35
CA LYS A 30 -7.87 -4.56 10.30
C LYS A 30 -7.40 -3.97 8.99
N ARG A 31 -6.76 -4.81 8.20
CA ARG A 31 -6.59 -4.57 6.77
C ARG A 31 -7.76 -5.24 6.06
N ASN A 32 -8.56 -4.47 5.35
CA ASN A 32 -9.56 -5.01 4.44
C ASN A 32 -8.93 -5.16 3.06
N GLY A 33 -8.23 -6.30 2.84
CA GLY A 33 -7.70 -6.73 1.55
C GLY A 33 -7.13 -5.60 0.68
N PHE A 34 -7.95 -5.20 -0.29
CA PHE A 34 -7.66 -4.16 -1.29
C PHE A 34 -8.43 -2.84 -1.09
N GLU A 35 -9.50 -2.81 -0.29
CA GLU A 35 -10.39 -1.63 -0.25
C GLU A 35 -9.87 -0.55 0.69
N TYR A 36 -9.40 -0.92 1.88
CA TYR A 36 -8.87 0.03 2.87
C TYR A 36 -8.04 -0.66 3.95
N SER A 37 -7.22 0.14 4.64
CA SER A 37 -6.57 -0.26 5.88
C SER A 37 -7.00 0.65 7.02
N ASP A 38 -7.34 0.10 8.18
CA ASP A 38 -7.53 0.92 9.37
C ASP A 38 -6.18 1.42 9.86
N ILE A 39 -6.12 2.72 10.18
CA ILE A 39 -4.94 3.38 10.73
C ILE A 39 -5.26 3.99 12.08
N MET A 40 -4.28 4.00 12.98
CA MET A 40 -4.33 4.70 14.25
C MET A 40 -3.12 5.64 14.35
N ILE A 41 -3.39 6.90 14.68
CA ILE A 41 -2.39 7.94 14.91
C ILE A 41 -2.49 8.35 16.37
N LYS A 42 -1.39 8.20 17.13
CA LYS A 42 -1.29 8.60 18.54
C LYS A 42 -0.24 9.70 18.67
N GLY A 43 -0.67 10.88 19.11
CA GLY A 43 0.18 11.96 19.59
C GLY A 43 0.16 12.04 21.13
N PRO A 44 0.83 13.03 21.74
CA PRO A 44 0.85 13.21 23.19
C PRO A 44 -0.55 13.36 23.80
N ASP A 45 -1.39 14.18 23.17
CA ASP A 45 -2.75 14.50 23.66
C ASP A 45 -3.85 14.08 22.66
N THR A 46 -3.50 13.33 21.62
CA THR A 46 -4.42 12.99 20.53
C THR A 46 -4.39 11.51 20.19
N LEU A 47 -5.56 10.96 19.95
CA LEU A 47 -5.74 9.61 19.42
C LEU A 47 -6.78 9.66 18.32
N ALA A 48 -6.36 9.36 17.09
CA ALA A 48 -7.22 9.36 15.92
C ALA A 48 -7.21 7.99 15.25
N VAL A 49 -8.38 7.52 14.83
CA VAL A 49 -8.54 6.32 14.01
C VAL A 49 -9.28 6.67 12.74
N GLY A 50 -8.85 6.09 11.63
CA GLY A 50 -9.46 6.32 10.34
C GLY A 50 -9.22 5.17 9.38
N ARG A 51 -9.81 5.28 8.19
CA ARG A 51 -9.57 4.36 7.08
C ARG A 51 -8.65 5.05 6.08
N LEU A 52 -7.54 4.39 5.78
CA LEU A 52 -6.66 4.74 4.67
C LEU A 52 -7.14 3.99 3.42
N VAL A 53 -7.64 4.75 2.45
CA VAL A 53 -7.97 4.27 1.11
C VAL A 53 -6.86 4.74 0.18
N LEU A 54 -6.30 3.81 -0.59
CA LEU A 54 -5.25 4.10 -1.57
C LEU A 54 -5.77 3.76 -2.96
N ASP A 55 -5.33 4.51 -3.96
CA ASP A 55 -5.47 4.06 -5.34
C ASP A 55 -4.60 2.80 -5.58
N PRO A 56 -4.89 2.00 -6.63
CA PRO A 56 -4.18 0.74 -6.88
C PRO A 56 -2.67 0.90 -7.07
N TYR A 57 -2.22 2.01 -7.67
CA TYR A 57 -0.80 2.27 -7.87
C TYR A 57 -0.10 2.51 -6.53
N SER A 58 -0.60 3.45 -5.72
CA SER A 58 -0.06 3.71 -4.37
C SER A 58 -0.10 2.47 -3.48
N ALA A 59 -1.18 1.67 -3.56
CA ALA A 59 -1.30 0.43 -2.82
C ALA A 59 -0.22 -0.60 -3.20
N THR A 60 0.18 -0.62 -4.47
CA THR A 60 1.21 -1.52 -5.00
C THR A 60 2.60 -1.02 -4.63
N LEU A 61 2.88 0.27 -4.85
CA LEU A 61 4.15 0.92 -4.55
C LEU A 61 4.52 0.81 -3.06
N PHE A 62 3.57 1.05 -2.16
CA PHE A 62 3.80 1.00 -0.70
C PHE A 62 3.47 -0.37 -0.07
N SER A 63 3.33 -1.40 -0.89
CA SER A 63 3.02 -2.74 -0.40
C SER A 63 4.21 -3.34 0.34
N SER A 64 3.97 -3.84 1.56
CA SER A 64 4.93 -4.66 2.31
C SER A 64 4.77 -6.16 2.03
N SER A 65 3.96 -6.54 1.04
CA SER A 65 3.72 -7.93 0.67
C SER A 65 4.94 -8.51 -0.06
N PRO A 66 5.56 -9.58 0.46
CA PRO A 66 6.66 -10.26 -0.25
C PRO A 66 6.25 -10.76 -1.63
N ARG A 67 4.98 -11.12 -1.80
CA ARG A 67 4.42 -11.56 -3.07
C ARG A 67 4.34 -10.42 -4.09
N THR A 68 3.94 -9.23 -3.65
CA THR A 68 3.90 -8.04 -4.53
C THR A 68 5.32 -7.67 -4.94
N PHE A 69 6.25 -7.66 -3.99
CA PHE A 69 7.65 -7.38 -4.26
C PHE A 69 8.27 -8.35 -5.26
N ALA A 70 8.10 -9.67 -5.06
CA ALA A 70 8.60 -10.69 -5.97
C ALA A 70 8.00 -10.60 -7.39
N ALA A 71 6.73 -10.19 -7.50
CA ALA A 71 6.08 -10.01 -8.79
C ALA A 71 6.66 -8.80 -9.56
N ILE A 72 6.94 -7.69 -8.87
CA ILE A 72 7.61 -6.53 -9.47
C ILE A 72 9.03 -6.90 -9.93
N ASP A 73 9.79 -7.59 -9.07
CA ASP A 73 11.16 -8.01 -9.38
C ASP A 73 11.23 -8.94 -10.61
N ALA A 74 10.25 -9.85 -10.74
CA ALA A 74 10.14 -10.72 -11.92
C ALA A 74 9.93 -9.91 -13.22
N LEU A 75 9.04 -8.91 -13.21
CA LEU A 75 8.78 -8.07 -14.40
C LEU A 75 10.00 -7.20 -14.76
N ILE A 76 10.73 -6.73 -13.77
CA ILE A 76 12.00 -6.00 -14.00
C ILE A 76 13.05 -6.93 -14.60
N ALA A 77 13.14 -8.18 -14.13
CA ALA A 77 14.04 -9.18 -14.72
C ALA A 77 13.67 -9.54 -16.17
N GLU A 78 12.40 -9.37 -16.56
CA GLU A 78 11.92 -9.48 -17.94
C GLU A 78 12.22 -8.23 -18.80
N GLY A 79 12.78 -7.18 -18.20
CA GLY A 79 13.25 -5.97 -18.89
C GLY A 79 12.34 -4.76 -18.78
N MET A 80 11.25 -4.82 -18.00
CA MET A 80 10.42 -3.64 -17.73
C MET A 80 11.15 -2.66 -16.80
N SER A 81 10.84 -1.37 -16.95
CA SER A 81 11.22 -0.39 -15.95
C SER A 81 10.47 -0.62 -14.64
N MET A 82 10.97 -0.01 -13.55
CA MET A 82 10.32 -0.11 -12.23
C MET A 82 8.89 0.44 -12.26
N ASP A 83 8.68 1.59 -12.90
CA ASP A 83 7.36 2.19 -13.05
C ASP A 83 6.42 1.29 -13.85
N GLU A 84 6.81 0.81 -15.03
CA GLU A 84 6.02 -0.13 -15.83
C GLU A 84 5.65 -1.40 -15.04
N ALA A 85 6.60 -1.96 -14.30
CA ALA A 85 6.36 -3.16 -13.49
C ALA A 85 5.36 -2.91 -12.36
N ILE A 86 5.50 -1.80 -11.61
CA ILE A 86 4.57 -1.43 -10.54
C ILE A 86 3.19 -1.25 -11.13
N GLU A 87 3.11 -0.50 -12.21
CA GLU A 87 1.83 -0.17 -12.76
C GLU A 87 1.15 -1.46 -13.33
N ARG A 88 1.88 -2.33 -14.05
CA ARG A 88 1.42 -3.65 -14.56
C ARG A 88 0.78 -4.52 -13.49
N ILE A 89 1.32 -4.48 -12.27
CA ILE A 89 0.76 -5.19 -11.10
C ILE A 89 -0.46 -4.47 -10.54
N ALA A 90 -0.46 -3.14 -10.53
CA ALA A 90 -1.54 -2.32 -9.98
C ALA A 90 -2.84 -2.39 -10.81
N PHE A 91 -2.79 -2.53 -12.14
CA PHE A 91 -4.00 -2.58 -12.99
C PHE A 91 -3.95 -3.72 -14.03
N PRO A 92 -4.04 -4.99 -13.59
CA PRO A 92 -3.80 -6.14 -14.44
C PRO A 92 -4.72 -6.25 -15.67
N ASP A 93 -5.89 -5.60 -15.62
CA ASP A 93 -6.95 -5.62 -16.64
C ASP A 93 -6.93 -4.39 -17.57
N ASN A 94 -6.02 -3.43 -17.37
CA ASN A 94 -5.92 -2.18 -18.14
C ASN A 94 -4.57 -2.09 -18.84
N PRO A 95 -4.30 -2.92 -19.86
CA PRO A 95 -3.03 -2.95 -20.55
C PRO A 95 -2.63 -1.60 -21.17
N GLU A 96 -3.61 -0.79 -21.58
CA GLU A 96 -3.44 0.53 -22.20
C GLU A 96 -2.76 1.58 -21.29
N LYS A 97 -2.70 1.34 -19.97
CA LYS A 97 -2.00 2.23 -19.03
C LYS A 97 -0.49 2.00 -18.96
N TRP A 98 0.00 0.86 -19.46
CA TRP A 98 1.43 0.49 -19.49
C TRP A 98 2.14 0.85 -20.79
N VAL A 99 1.38 1.32 -21.79
CA VAL A 99 1.84 1.45 -23.18
C VAL A 99 2.36 2.86 -23.45
N SER A 100 3.11 3.44 -22.50
CA SER A 100 3.80 4.70 -22.75
C SER A 100 5.08 4.53 -23.58
N ASN A 101 5.59 3.29 -23.72
CA ASN A 101 6.84 3.00 -24.43
C ASN A 101 6.70 2.13 -25.70
N LEU A 102 5.50 1.72 -26.12
CA LEU A 102 5.29 1.02 -27.41
C LEU A 102 4.63 1.88 -28.49
N VAL A 103 4.24 3.11 -28.15
CA VAL A 103 3.64 4.06 -29.10
C VAL A 103 4.55 5.28 -29.13
N GLU A 104 5.16 5.58 -30.29
CA GLU A 104 5.89 6.84 -30.47
C GLU A 104 4.95 8.00 -30.12
N ALA A 105 5.46 8.96 -29.34
CA ALA A 105 4.70 10.08 -28.78
C ALA A 105 3.86 10.89 -29.80
N ASP A 106 4.10 10.72 -31.11
CA ASP A 106 3.33 11.33 -32.19
C ASP A 106 1.93 10.73 -32.40
N GLU A 107 1.68 9.44 -32.10
CA GLU A 107 0.36 8.83 -32.38
C GLU A 107 -0.72 9.21 -31.36
N ILE A 108 -0.33 9.53 -30.11
CA ILE A 108 -1.28 9.96 -29.06
C ILE A 108 -1.85 11.35 -29.38
N ALA A 109 -1.07 12.21 -30.03
CA ALA A 109 -1.51 13.55 -30.40
C ALA A 109 -2.53 13.57 -31.55
N ILE A 110 -2.48 12.57 -32.45
CA ILE A 110 -3.33 12.49 -33.64
C ILE A 110 -4.73 11.92 -33.32
N ALA A 111 -4.87 11.10 -32.28
CA ALA A 111 -6.15 10.51 -31.89
C ALA A 111 -7.09 11.47 -31.12
N ALA A 112 -6.60 12.67 -30.77
CA ALA A 112 -7.34 13.67 -29.99
C ALA A 112 -7.88 14.85 -30.85
N GLU A 113 -7.75 14.79 -32.19
CA GLU A 113 -8.25 15.79 -33.13
C GLU A 113 -9.51 15.35 -33.89
#